data_AF-A0A919PRF4-F1
#
_entry.id   AF-A0A919PRF4-F1
#
_cell.length_a   1.000
_cell.length_b   1.000
_cell.length_c   1.000
_cell.angle_alpha   90.00
_cell.angle_beta   90.00
_cell.angle_gamma   90.00
#
_symmetry.space_group_name_H-M   'P 1'
#
loop_
_entity.id
_entity.type
_entity.pdbx_description
1 polymer ?
#
loop_
_entity_poly.entity_id
_entity_poly.type
_entity_poly.pdbx_seq_one_letter_code
_entity_poly.pdbx_strand_id
1 'polypeptide(L)'
;MSYVVRPGGWFTRGRLGLVAGVAVAGIVVAAAAVYLTGGTGPEPADAGTVAAGYAPAPSGQSDQPSAVPSGSASTRPSASAKAPAAAGAIEQAAVNGWIPVGSAWKAQADAYQALATDPVPAGVGNLPEFRADCQYSHSLADDPIVFPGLAGASHMHSFVGNKAVNAGTGSGDLTKFTATTCKPVQDLSAYWVPTLYENGTNKPVETTGFRVYYRSLRSNSTGQMPMPNGLRMIAGDAKKQQPTPRGAQGQFYCAFYGPGDLDGVARSTNGNWPICGAPATLHFMLQFPDCWDGKHLDSPNHKDHVAFGSGNGCPSSHPVRIPAITFDIQYGAKGTQEGYYLSSDKEGKSASSMHGDAFVMWDVTTMNKRTKNCVLQRRTCDNNGYQK
;
A
#
# COMPACT_ATOMS: atom_id res chain seq x y z
N MET A 1 45.09 -19.23 -59.23
CA MET A 1 44.53 -20.31 -58.38
C MET A 1 43.29 -19.79 -57.66
N SER A 2 42.26 -20.56 -57.30
CA SER A 2 41.72 -21.85 -57.82
C SER A 2 40.44 -22.18 -57.02
N TYR A 3 39.33 -22.51 -57.69
CA TYR A 3 38.22 -23.40 -57.27
C TYR A 3 37.56 -23.19 -55.84
N VAL A 4 36.26 -22.92 -55.64
CA VAL A 4 35.00 -23.61 -56.10
C VAL A 4 35.04 -25.11 -55.69
N VAL A 5 34.06 -25.81 -55.09
CA VAL A 5 32.61 -25.94 -55.33
C VAL A 5 31.87 -26.46 -54.06
N ARG A 6 30.53 -26.27 -54.02
CA ARG A 6 29.51 -26.96 -53.17
C ARG A 6 29.14 -28.37 -53.77
N PRO A 7 27.92 -28.95 -53.60
CA PRO A 7 27.24 -29.54 -52.42
C PRO A 7 26.70 -30.99 -52.66
N GLY A 8 25.89 -31.54 -51.73
CA GLY A 8 24.92 -32.64 -51.95
C GLY A 8 25.00 -33.76 -50.88
N GLY A 9 23.97 -34.54 -50.52
CA GLY A 9 22.51 -34.56 -50.81
C GLY A 9 21.83 -35.54 -49.81
N TRP A 10 20.66 -35.22 -49.22
CA TRP A 10 19.34 -35.78 -49.55
C TRP A 10 19.25 -37.31 -49.80
N PHE A 11 18.65 -38.06 -48.83
CA PHE A 11 17.96 -39.38 -48.90
C PHE A 11 17.80 -39.92 -47.45
N THR A 12 16.75 -40.62 -46.97
CA THR A 12 15.33 -40.81 -47.37
C THR A 12 14.48 -41.14 -46.10
N ARG A 13 13.21 -41.55 -46.21
CA ARG A 13 12.35 -42.06 -45.11
C ARG A 13 12.48 -43.59 -44.91
N GLY A 14 12.25 -44.07 -43.68
CA GLY A 14 11.95 -45.47 -43.35
C GLY A 14 11.15 -45.57 -42.04
N ARG A 15 10.18 -46.50 -41.95
CA ARG A 15 9.23 -46.68 -40.82
C ARG A 15 9.33 -48.10 -40.23
N LEU A 16 8.74 -48.27 -39.04
CA LEU A 16 8.33 -49.52 -38.35
C LEU A 16 9.38 -50.27 -37.51
N GLY A 17 8.93 -50.71 -36.31
CA GLY A 17 9.64 -51.63 -35.41
C GLY A 17 9.33 -51.43 -33.92
N LEU A 18 8.17 -51.92 -33.44
CA LEU A 18 7.96 -52.16 -32.00
C LEU A 18 8.77 -53.39 -31.55
N VAL A 19 9.25 -53.41 -30.30
CA VAL A 19 8.94 -54.44 -29.25
C VAL A 19 9.43 -53.91 -27.88
N ALA A 20 8.78 -54.37 -26.81
CA ALA A 20 8.88 -53.86 -25.44
C ALA A 20 10.10 -54.31 -24.62
N GLY A 21 10.35 -53.61 -23.50
CA GLY A 21 11.24 -54.00 -22.41
C GLY A 21 10.90 -53.22 -21.14
N VAL A 22 10.55 -53.91 -20.05
CA VAL A 22 9.98 -53.33 -18.81
C VAL A 22 11.07 -53.10 -17.75
N ALA A 23 10.97 -52.00 -16.99
CA ALA A 23 11.52 -51.90 -15.64
C ALA A 23 10.64 -51.01 -14.76
N VAL A 24 10.35 -51.47 -13.54
CA VAL A 24 9.40 -50.87 -12.58
C VAL A 24 10.17 -50.27 -11.39
N ALA A 25 9.73 -49.11 -10.90
CA ALA A 25 10.05 -48.63 -9.56
C ALA A 25 8.85 -47.85 -9.00
N GLY A 26 8.00 -48.52 -8.22
CA GLY A 26 6.91 -47.89 -7.47
C GLY A 26 7.35 -47.55 -6.06
N ILE A 27 6.93 -46.38 -5.55
CA ILE A 27 7.05 -46.04 -4.13
C ILE A 27 5.65 -46.11 -3.51
N VAL A 28 5.48 -47.05 -2.59
CA VAL A 28 4.30 -47.16 -1.73
C VAL A 28 4.61 -46.44 -0.42
N VAL A 29 3.78 -45.46 -0.04
CA VAL A 29 3.77 -44.92 1.33
C VAL A 29 2.54 -45.47 2.03
N ALA A 30 2.76 -46.23 3.10
CA ALA A 30 1.71 -46.95 3.80
C ALA A 30 0.85 -46.02 4.67
N ALA A 31 -0.46 -46.22 4.64
CA ALA A 31 -1.36 -45.69 5.65
C ALA A 31 -1.33 -46.61 6.89
N ALA A 32 -1.14 -46.03 8.07
CA ALA A 32 -1.26 -46.74 9.35
C ALA A 32 -2.48 -46.19 10.11
N ALA A 33 -3.56 -46.98 10.13
CA ALA A 33 -4.66 -46.79 11.08
C ALA A 33 -4.42 -47.71 12.28
N VAL A 34 -4.44 -47.15 13.49
CA VAL A 34 -4.42 -47.92 14.74
C VAL A 34 -5.63 -47.48 15.58
N TYR A 35 -6.36 -48.45 16.10
CA TYR A 35 -7.49 -48.28 17.01
C TYR A 35 -7.38 -49.34 18.12
N LEU A 36 -8.14 -49.17 19.21
CA LEU A 36 -8.14 -49.97 20.47
C LEU A 36 -7.03 -49.55 21.47
N THR A 37 -7.24 -49.38 22.79
CA THR A 37 -8.42 -49.56 23.68
C THR A 37 -8.36 -48.66 24.94
N GLY A 38 -9.51 -48.11 25.38
CA GLY A 38 -10.09 -48.22 26.74
C GLY A 38 -9.41 -47.66 28.02
N GLY A 39 -10.10 -46.71 28.69
CA GLY A 39 -10.06 -46.47 30.16
C GLY A 39 -9.06 -45.41 30.69
N THR A 40 -9.29 -44.67 31.79
CA THR A 40 -10.48 -44.45 32.67
C THR A 40 -10.31 -43.15 33.50
N GLY A 41 -11.19 -42.13 33.32
CA GLY A 41 -11.48 -41.01 34.25
C GLY A 41 -10.33 -40.08 34.74
N PRO A 42 -10.61 -39.04 35.56
CA PRO A 42 -11.93 -38.54 36.01
C PRO A 42 -12.25 -37.07 35.63
N GLU A 43 -13.52 -36.71 35.69
CA GLU A 43 -14.06 -35.34 35.88
C GLU A 43 -14.02 -34.97 37.40
N PRO A 44 -14.46 -33.77 37.88
CA PRO A 44 -14.86 -32.53 37.19
C PRO A 44 -14.25 -31.23 37.78
N ALA A 45 -14.57 -30.07 37.17
CA ALA A 45 -14.83 -28.81 37.90
C ALA A 45 -15.54 -27.79 37.01
N ASP A 46 -16.81 -27.53 37.33
CA ASP A 46 -17.65 -26.47 36.74
C ASP A 46 -17.46 -25.16 37.53
N ALA A 47 -17.39 -23.99 36.86
CA ALA A 47 -17.44 -22.68 37.51
C ALA A 47 -17.66 -21.49 36.55
N GLY A 48 -18.76 -20.77 36.77
CA GLY A 48 -18.68 -19.30 36.82
C GLY A 48 -19.15 -18.51 35.59
N THR A 49 -20.46 -18.52 35.33
CA THR A 49 -21.09 -17.39 34.63
C THR A 49 -21.02 -16.13 35.47
N VAL A 50 -20.53 -15.02 34.90
CA VAL A 50 -20.73 -13.66 35.44
C VAL A 50 -21.26 -12.74 34.35
N ALA A 51 -22.58 -12.58 34.35
CA ALA A 51 -23.24 -11.49 33.63
C ALA A 51 -23.21 -10.23 34.50
N ALA A 52 -22.66 -9.14 33.98
CA ALA A 52 -22.79 -7.80 34.56
C ALA A 52 -23.50 -6.91 33.55
N GLY A 53 -24.80 -6.70 33.73
CA GLY A 53 -25.56 -5.74 32.94
C GLY A 53 -25.38 -4.33 33.50
N TYR A 54 -25.27 -3.34 32.62
CA TYR A 54 -25.58 -1.95 32.95
C TYR A 54 -26.76 -1.47 32.11
N ALA A 55 -27.78 -0.97 32.79
CA ALA A 55 -28.93 -0.31 32.19
C ALA A 55 -28.58 1.16 31.82
N PRO A 56 -29.28 1.77 30.84
CA PRO A 56 -28.99 3.11 30.34
C PRO A 56 -29.83 4.22 31.01
N ALA A 57 -29.67 5.45 30.49
CA ALA A 57 -30.46 6.68 30.69
C ALA A 57 -29.95 7.64 31.79
N PRO A 58 -30.23 8.97 31.70
CA PRO A 58 -31.19 9.62 30.80
C PRO A 58 -30.66 10.74 29.89
N SER A 59 -31.53 11.13 28.96
CA SER A 59 -31.45 12.30 28.09
C SER A 59 -31.68 13.61 28.86
N GLY A 60 -30.95 14.67 28.48
CA GLY A 60 -31.09 16.05 28.97
C GLY A 60 -31.09 17.04 27.81
N GLN A 61 -31.94 18.06 27.91
CA GLN A 61 -32.42 18.92 26.82
C GLN A 61 -31.38 19.87 26.17
N SER A 62 -31.83 20.42 25.03
CA SER A 62 -31.32 21.58 24.30
C SER A 62 -31.09 22.83 25.15
N ASP A 63 -30.10 23.64 24.75
CA ASP A 63 -30.30 25.08 24.54
C ASP A 63 -29.27 25.67 23.55
N GLN A 64 -29.64 26.76 22.89
CA GLN A 64 -28.86 27.49 21.90
C GLN A 64 -28.82 29.00 22.26
N PRO A 65 -28.14 29.87 21.49
CA PRO A 65 -26.71 30.17 21.55
C PRO A 65 -26.40 31.51 22.25
N SER A 66 -25.23 31.63 22.90
CA SER A 66 -24.79 32.90 23.52
C SER A 66 -23.68 33.62 22.73
N ALA A 67 -24.10 34.77 22.17
CA ALA A 67 -23.39 36.00 21.82
C ALA A 67 -21.84 36.05 21.67
N VAL A 68 -21.44 36.63 20.53
CA VAL A 68 -20.10 37.19 20.25
C VAL A 68 -19.86 38.49 21.04
N PRO A 69 -18.65 38.70 21.59
CA PRO A 69 -18.11 40.04 21.85
C PRO A 69 -17.13 40.44 20.74
N SER A 70 -17.36 41.58 20.10
CA SER A 70 -16.42 42.17 19.13
C SER A 70 -15.27 42.91 19.82
N GLY A 71 -14.09 42.85 19.20
CA GLY A 71 -13.13 43.96 19.22
C GLY A 71 -12.12 44.02 20.37
N SER A 72 -10.87 43.73 20.05
CA SER A 72 -9.72 44.50 20.54
C SER A 72 -8.60 44.48 19.49
N ALA A 73 -8.08 45.65 19.17
CA ALA A 73 -7.08 45.82 18.12
C ALA A 73 -5.73 45.25 18.56
N SER A 74 -5.17 44.32 17.79
CA SER A 74 -3.81 43.80 18.04
C SER A 74 -2.77 44.74 17.44
N THR A 75 -2.05 45.47 18.30
CA THR A 75 -0.93 46.32 17.93
C THR A 75 0.24 45.47 17.43
N ARG A 76 0.62 45.64 16.15
CA ARG A 76 1.70 44.91 15.49
C ARG A 76 3.09 45.35 16.01
N PRO A 77 3.89 44.46 16.63
CA PRO A 77 5.30 44.73 16.86
C PRO A 77 6.07 44.47 15.56
N SER A 78 6.74 45.49 15.02
CA SER A 78 7.78 45.27 14.01
C SER A 78 9.02 44.70 14.69
N ALA A 79 9.27 43.40 14.49
CA ALA A 79 10.55 42.79 14.79
C ALA A 79 11.09 42.14 13.51
N SER A 80 12.20 42.67 12.99
CA SER A 80 12.92 42.10 11.85
C SER A 80 13.61 40.79 12.24
N ALA A 81 12.84 39.71 12.37
CA ALA A 81 13.38 38.37 12.39
C ALA A 81 14.00 38.08 11.02
N LYS A 82 15.29 37.76 11.01
CA LYS A 82 16.01 37.35 9.81
C LYS A 82 15.36 36.06 9.31
N ALA A 83 14.67 36.12 8.17
CA ALA A 83 13.95 34.97 7.65
C ALA A 83 14.92 33.77 7.50
N PRO A 84 14.51 32.55 7.89
CA PRO A 84 15.30 31.36 7.56
C PRO A 84 15.48 31.32 6.03
N ALA A 85 16.62 30.79 5.58
CA ALA A 85 16.90 30.64 4.16
C ALA A 85 15.69 29.98 3.48
N ALA A 86 15.15 30.64 2.44
CA ALA A 86 13.89 30.25 1.85
C ALA A 86 13.95 28.77 1.44
N ALA A 87 13.09 27.95 2.05
CA ALA A 87 12.92 26.57 1.62
C ALA A 87 12.55 26.58 0.13
N GLY A 88 13.29 25.82 -0.67
CA GLY A 88 13.06 25.78 -2.12
C GLY A 88 11.64 25.36 -2.44
N ALA A 89 11.14 25.75 -3.61
CA ALA A 89 9.84 25.26 -4.10
C ALA A 89 9.85 23.72 -4.19
N ILE A 90 8.77 23.08 -3.74
CA ILE A 90 8.56 21.63 -3.80
C ILE A 90 8.35 21.20 -5.26
N GLU A 91 7.49 21.90 -5.97
CA GLU A 91 7.10 21.66 -7.37
C GLU A 91 7.25 22.93 -8.20
N GLN A 92 7.41 22.77 -9.52
CA GLN A 92 7.36 23.87 -10.49
C GLN A 92 5.97 23.96 -11.12
N ALA A 93 5.67 25.06 -11.81
CA ALA A 93 4.45 25.19 -12.59
C ALA A 93 4.34 24.05 -13.63
N ALA A 94 3.14 23.48 -13.78
CA ALA A 94 2.92 22.38 -14.70
C ALA A 94 3.11 22.80 -16.16
N VAL A 95 3.76 21.95 -16.96
CA VAL A 95 3.99 22.16 -18.40
C VAL A 95 3.35 21.00 -19.15
N ASN A 96 2.31 21.29 -19.93
CA ASN A 96 1.52 20.28 -20.65
C ASN A 96 1.04 19.11 -19.75
N GLY A 97 0.64 19.42 -18.51
CA GLY A 97 0.17 18.45 -17.51
C GLY A 97 1.27 17.67 -16.77
N TRP A 98 2.54 17.83 -17.14
CA TRP A 98 3.66 17.32 -16.34
C TRP A 98 3.97 18.31 -15.21
N ILE A 99 4.17 17.83 -13.98
CA ILE A 99 4.56 18.66 -12.83
C ILE A 99 6.05 18.45 -12.57
N PRO A 100 6.96 19.39 -12.94
CA PRO A 100 8.39 19.21 -12.70
C PRO A 100 8.73 19.34 -11.22
N VAL A 101 9.72 18.58 -10.77
CA VAL A 101 10.24 18.67 -9.40
C VAL A 101 10.91 20.02 -9.17
N GLY A 102 10.63 20.64 -8.03
CA GLY A 102 11.13 21.96 -7.67
C GLY A 102 12.55 21.95 -7.07
N SER A 103 13.08 23.15 -6.87
CA SER A 103 14.42 23.39 -6.32
C SER A 103 14.71 22.69 -4.98
N ALA A 104 13.69 22.39 -4.17
CA ALA A 104 13.85 21.67 -2.89
C ALA A 104 14.49 20.28 -3.07
N TRP A 105 14.20 19.60 -4.19
CA TRP A 105 14.71 18.25 -4.43
C TRP A 105 16.23 18.18 -4.49
N LYS A 106 16.90 19.17 -5.10
CA LYS A 106 18.37 19.19 -5.11
C LYS A 106 18.93 19.24 -3.69
N ALA A 107 18.39 20.11 -2.83
CA ALA A 107 18.81 20.19 -1.43
C ALA A 107 18.54 18.88 -0.67
N GLN A 108 17.39 18.24 -0.90
CA GLN A 108 17.07 16.93 -0.33
C GLN A 108 18.05 15.84 -0.80
N ALA A 109 18.34 15.78 -2.09
CA ALA A 109 19.22 14.77 -2.70
C ALA A 109 20.68 14.96 -2.27
N ASP A 110 21.19 16.20 -2.26
CA ASP A 110 22.54 16.52 -1.76
C ASP A 110 22.67 16.16 -0.27
N ALA A 111 21.68 16.51 0.56
CA ALA A 111 21.65 16.16 1.97
C ALA A 111 21.53 14.64 2.20
N TYR A 112 20.79 13.92 1.36
CA TYR A 112 20.75 12.46 1.39
C TYR A 112 22.11 11.85 1.04
N GLN A 113 22.79 12.36 0.02
CA GLN A 113 24.10 11.84 -0.39
C GLN A 113 25.15 12.06 0.71
N ALA A 114 25.16 13.25 1.31
CA ALA A 114 26.07 13.59 2.42
C ALA A 114 25.77 12.84 3.74
N LEU A 115 24.55 12.31 3.93
CA LEU A 115 24.17 11.60 5.15
C LEU A 115 24.93 10.27 5.28
N ALA A 116 25.67 10.12 6.39
CA ALA A 116 26.28 8.86 6.78
C ALA A 116 25.23 7.80 7.15
N THR A 117 25.58 6.54 6.98
CA THR A 117 24.80 5.40 7.49
C THR A 117 24.97 5.26 9.00
N ASP A 118 23.87 5.25 9.75
CA ASP A 118 23.94 4.99 11.20
C ASP A 118 24.31 3.52 11.48
N PRO A 119 25.09 3.21 12.54
CA PRO A 119 25.38 1.84 12.94
C PRO A 119 24.09 1.04 13.19
N VAL A 120 24.05 -0.20 12.69
CA VAL A 120 22.89 -1.09 12.86
C VAL A 120 22.93 -1.71 14.27
N PRO A 121 21.88 -1.55 15.10
CA PRO A 121 21.78 -2.24 16.39
C PRO A 121 21.76 -3.77 16.26
N ALA A 122 22.10 -4.48 17.33
CA ALA A 122 21.96 -5.93 17.39
C ALA A 122 20.48 -6.35 17.34
N GLY A 123 20.18 -7.50 16.72
CA GLY A 123 18.82 -8.06 16.63
C GLY A 123 17.92 -7.48 15.53
N VAL A 124 18.33 -6.40 14.84
CA VAL A 124 17.53 -5.76 13.79
C VAL A 124 17.37 -6.67 12.57
N GLY A 125 16.12 -6.82 12.11
CA GLY A 125 15.77 -7.62 10.94
C GLY A 125 16.45 -7.15 9.64
N ASN A 126 16.44 -8.00 8.61
CA ASN A 126 17.19 -7.83 7.36
C ASN A 126 16.32 -7.58 6.11
N LEU A 127 15.04 -7.27 6.28
CA LEU A 127 14.17 -6.84 5.17
C LEU A 127 14.47 -5.37 4.84
N PRO A 128 14.65 -4.97 3.57
CA PRO A 128 15.03 -3.61 3.19
C PRO A 128 13.83 -2.65 3.20
N GLU A 129 13.27 -2.39 4.38
CA GLU A 129 12.00 -1.69 4.53
C GLU A 129 11.92 -0.76 5.73
N PHE A 130 11.14 0.31 5.59
CA PHE A 130 10.47 0.93 6.73
C PHE A 130 8.97 0.97 6.47
N ARG A 131 8.17 1.29 7.50
CA ARG A 131 6.73 1.44 7.36
C ARG A 131 6.19 2.69 8.04
N ALA A 132 5.02 3.12 7.58
CA ALA A 132 4.11 3.98 8.32
C ALA A 132 2.81 3.21 8.59
N ASP A 133 2.46 3.05 9.87
CA ASP A 133 1.19 2.45 10.30
C ASP A 133 0.15 3.55 10.48
N CYS A 134 -0.82 3.60 9.57
CA CYS A 134 -1.86 4.61 9.51
C CYS A 134 -3.23 4.02 9.89
N GLN A 135 -4.18 4.92 10.17
CA GLN A 135 -5.57 4.58 10.50
C GLN A 135 -6.52 5.32 9.56
N TYR A 136 -7.75 4.84 9.45
CA TYR A 136 -8.82 5.55 8.74
C TYR A 136 -8.94 7.00 9.23
N SER A 137 -9.05 7.96 8.30
CA SER A 137 -9.34 9.36 8.61
C SER A 137 -10.78 9.74 8.31
N HIS A 138 -11.20 9.56 7.05
CA HIS A 138 -12.51 9.99 6.53
C HIS A 138 -12.73 9.41 5.13
N SER A 139 -13.91 9.64 4.56
CA SER A 139 -14.23 9.33 3.16
C SER A 139 -14.86 10.52 2.44
N LEU A 140 -14.45 10.76 1.19
CA LEU A 140 -14.95 11.81 0.31
C LEU A 140 -15.00 11.31 -1.15
N ALA A 141 -15.89 11.87 -1.97
CA ALA A 141 -15.97 11.62 -3.41
C ALA A 141 -14.98 12.50 -4.21
N ASP A 142 -13.79 12.68 -3.65
CA ASP A 142 -12.77 13.64 -4.06
C ASP A 142 -11.52 12.92 -4.56
N ASP A 143 -10.80 13.53 -5.50
CA ASP A 143 -9.46 13.10 -5.89
C ASP A 143 -8.59 14.32 -6.28
N PRO A 144 -7.65 14.77 -5.44
CA PRO A 144 -6.80 15.92 -5.74
C PRO A 144 -5.69 15.64 -6.77
N ILE A 145 -5.48 14.38 -7.20
CA ILE A 145 -4.54 14.03 -8.27
C ILE A 145 -5.29 14.05 -9.61
N VAL A 146 -6.39 13.30 -9.72
CA VAL A 146 -7.14 13.11 -10.97
C VAL A 146 -8.10 14.27 -11.27
N PHE A 147 -8.70 14.86 -10.24
CA PHE A 147 -9.71 15.92 -10.35
C PHE A 147 -9.39 17.13 -9.45
N PRO A 148 -8.20 17.76 -9.59
CA PRO A 148 -7.75 18.84 -8.72
C PRO A 148 -8.72 20.02 -8.71
N GLY A 149 -9.18 20.39 -7.50
CA GLY A 149 -10.14 21.46 -7.25
C GLY A 149 -11.61 21.10 -7.47
N LEU A 150 -11.93 19.88 -7.93
CA LEU A 150 -13.30 19.46 -8.27
C LEU A 150 -13.86 18.50 -7.20
N ALA A 151 -14.40 19.08 -6.11
CA ALA A 151 -15.04 18.31 -5.05
C ALA A 151 -16.24 17.51 -5.58
N GLY A 152 -16.37 16.24 -5.17
CA GLY A 152 -17.42 15.33 -5.60
C GLY A 152 -17.29 14.78 -7.03
N ALA A 153 -16.19 15.05 -7.74
CA ALA A 153 -16.00 14.60 -9.13
C ALA A 153 -15.52 13.14 -9.28
N SER A 154 -15.10 12.49 -8.18
CA SER A 154 -14.65 11.10 -8.18
C SER A 154 -15.70 10.14 -7.61
N HIS A 155 -15.39 8.85 -7.61
CA HIS A 155 -16.09 7.89 -6.75
C HIS A 155 -15.62 8.05 -5.30
N MET A 156 -16.33 7.42 -4.34
CA MET A 156 -16.00 7.56 -2.92
C MET A 156 -14.64 6.92 -2.60
N HIS A 157 -13.72 7.71 -2.06
CA HIS A 157 -12.42 7.28 -1.56
C HIS A 157 -12.41 7.22 -0.03
N SER A 158 -11.63 6.30 0.53
CA SER A 158 -11.30 6.25 1.97
C SER A 158 -9.86 6.68 2.17
N PHE A 159 -9.67 7.74 2.96
CA PHE A 159 -8.40 8.43 3.14
C PHE A 159 -7.71 8.03 4.45
N VAL A 160 -6.38 7.91 4.40
CA VAL A 160 -5.48 7.77 5.54
C VAL A 160 -4.27 8.70 5.40
N GLY A 161 -3.52 8.89 6.48
CA GLY A 161 -2.43 9.87 6.53
C GLY A 161 -2.98 11.25 6.85
N ASN A 162 -2.65 12.24 6.02
CA ASN A 162 -3.03 13.63 6.25
C ASN A 162 -4.55 13.82 6.38
N LYS A 163 -4.99 14.36 7.52
CA LYS A 163 -6.41 14.46 7.90
C LYS A 163 -7.18 15.56 7.18
N ALA A 164 -6.49 16.48 6.50
CA ALA A 164 -7.10 17.66 5.86
C ALA A 164 -7.30 17.51 4.34
N VAL A 165 -7.01 16.33 3.79
CA VAL A 165 -7.07 16.06 2.34
C VAL A 165 -8.50 16.18 1.82
N ASN A 166 -8.63 16.81 0.66
CA ASN A 166 -9.85 16.95 -0.13
C ASN A 166 -9.44 17.33 -1.57
N ALA A 167 -10.40 17.52 -2.48
CA ALA A 167 -10.11 17.83 -3.88
C ALA A 167 -9.24 19.09 -4.08
N GLY A 168 -9.26 20.05 -3.16
CA GLY A 168 -8.46 21.29 -3.24
C GLY A 168 -7.01 21.18 -2.74
N THR A 169 -6.55 20.01 -2.30
CA THR A 169 -5.23 19.84 -1.67
C THR A 169 -4.08 19.88 -2.68
N GLY A 170 -3.19 20.88 -2.56
CA GLY A 170 -1.90 20.92 -3.27
C GLY A 170 -0.70 20.47 -2.42
N SER A 171 0.48 20.36 -3.04
CA SER A 171 1.71 19.90 -2.36
C SER A 171 2.10 20.78 -1.17
N GLY A 172 1.87 22.09 -1.28
CA GLY A 172 2.12 23.04 -0.20
C GLY A 172 1.21 22.83 1.02
N ASP A 173 -0.02 22.35 0.82
CA ASP A 173 -1.03 22.26 1.89
C ASP A 173 -0.80 21.09 2.84
N LEU A 174 -0.25 19.98 2.32
CA LEU A 174 0.19 18.84 3.14
C LEU A 174 1.27 19.23 4.18
N THR A 175 2.03 20.30 3.94
CA THR A 175 3.00 20.83 4.93
C THR A 175 2.39 21.85 5.90
N LYS A 176 1.27 22.48 5.54
CA LYS A 176 0.53 23.41 6.42
C LYS A 176 -0.33 22.65 7.43
N PHE A 177 -0.99 21.58 6.98
CA PHE A 177 -1.84 20.73 7.80
C PHE A 177 -1.07 19.47 8.22
N THR A 178 -0.38 19.55 9.35
CA THR A 178 0.51 18.47 9.83
C THR A 178 -0.20 17.36 10.62
N ALA A 179 -1.53 17.42 10.74
CA ALA A 179 -2.31 16.41 11.44
C ALA A 179 -2.45 15.14 10.58
N THR A 180 -1.84 14.05 11.02
CA THR A 180 -1.82 12.75 10.31
C THR A 180 -2.44 11.62 11.14
N THR A 181 -2.97 10.58 10.50
CA THR A 181 -3.32 9.29 11.15
C THR A 181 -2.15 8.32 11.21
N CYS A 182 -1.02 8.62 10.54
CA CYS A 182 0.14 7.76 10.46
C CYS A 182 1.05 7.85 11.69
N LYS A 183 1.71 6.72 11.98
CA LYS A 183 2.92 6.62 12.80
C LYS A 183 4.03 6.12 11.89
N PRO A 184 5.16 6.84 11.72
CA PRO A 184 5.57 8.06 12.41
C PRO A 184 4.73 9.30 12.03
N VAL A 185 4.62 10.26 12.94
CA VAL A 185 3.93 11.54 12.69
C VAL A 185 4.67 12.45 11.69
N GLN A 186 5.90 12.08 11.35
CA GLN A 186 6.71 12.68 10.29
C GLN A 186 6.23 12.29 8.88
N ASP A 187 5.29 11.35 8.76
CA ASP A 187 4.57 11.08 7.52
C ASP A 187 3.32 11.97 7.44
N LEU A 188 3.40 13.02 6.63
CA LEU A 188 2.33 13.96 6.32
C LEU A 188 1.68 13.68 4.96
N SER A 189 2.01 12.54 4.34
CA SER A 189 1.50 12.12 3.05
C SER A 189 0.00 11.85 3.14
N ALA A 190 -0.65 11.90 1.99
CA ALA A 190 -2.02 11.45 1.82
C ALA A 190 -2.05 10.14 1.04
N TYR A 191 -2.85 9.18 1.52
CA TYR A 191 -3.06 7.92 0.83
C TYR A 191 -4.54 7.60 0.79
N TRP A 192 -5.04 7.15 -0.36
CA TRP A 192 -6.44 6.73 -0.49
C TRP A 192 -6.60 5.52 -1.41
N VAL A 193 -7.75 4.88 -1.26
CA VAL A 193 -8.25 3.76 -2.08
C VAL A 193 -9.77 3.88 -2.22
N PRO A 194 -10.39 3.23 -3.22
CA PRO A 194 -11.84 3.13 -3.31
C PRO A 194 -12.46 2.59 -2.02
N THR A 195 -13.47 3.30 -1.50
CA THR A 195 -14.22 2.82 -0.33
C THR A 195 -14.87 1.47 -0.66
N LEU A 196 -14.59 0.48 0.19
CA LEU A 196 -15.20 -0.84 0.15
C LEU A 196 -16.62 -0.75 0.72
N TYR A 197 -17.58 -1.42 0.09
CA TYR A 197 -18.96 -1.51 0.56
C TYR A 197 -19.43 -2.96 0.63
N GLU A 198 -20.15 -3.31 1.69
CA GLU A 198 -20.81 -4.61 1.80
C GLU A 198 -22.03 -4.67 0.87
N ASN A 199 -22.07 -5.69 0.00
CA ASN A 199 -23.06 -5.76 -1.07
C ASN A 199 -24.50 -5.93 -0.55
N GLY A 200 -24.68 -6.70 0.53
CA GLY A 200 -26.01 -6.97 1.11
C GLY A 200 -26.62 -5.80 1.87
N THR A 201 -25.81 -4.95 2.50
CA THR A 201 -26.27 -3.85 3.36
C THR A 201 -26.00 -2.45 2.80
N ASN A 202 -25.20 -2.34 1.73
CA ASN A 202 -24.72 -1.09 1.13
C ASN A 202 -24.02 -0.16 2.14
N LYS A 203 -23.45 -0.72 3.22
CA LYS A 203 -22.69 0.02 4.24
C LYS A 203 -21.21 0.08 3.85
N PRO A 204 -20.53 1.22 4.05
CA PRO A 204 -19.09 1.31 3.87
C PRO A 204 -18.38 0.44 4.91
N VAL A 205 -17.24 -0.14 4.52
CA VAL A 205 -16.36 -0.95 5.36
C VAL A 205 -15.07 -0.18 5.55
N GLU A 206 -14.92 0.45 6.72
CA GLU A 206 -13.72 1.22 7.06
C GLU A 206 -12.50 0.31 7.24
N THR A 207 -11.32 0.81 6.88
CA THR A 207 -10.05 0.12 7.09
C THR A 207 -9.69 0.14 8.58
N THR A 208 -9.56 -1.02 9.21
CA THR A 208 -9.12 -1.14 10.61
C THR A 208 -7.60 -1.12 10.78
N GLY A 209 -6.86 -1.18 9.67
CA GLY A 209 -5.42 -0.93 9.62
C GLY A 209 -4.99 -0.60 8.19
N PHE A 210 -4.08 0.35 8.04
CA PHE A 210 -3.53 0.71 6.74
C PHE A 210 -2.03 0.93 6.89
N ARG A 211 -1.22 -0.02 6.41
CA ARG A 211 0.23 0.04 6.52
C ARG A 211 0.83 0.40 5.17
N VAL A 212 1.61 1.48 5.15
CA VAL A 212 2.38 1.92 4.00
C VAL A 212 3.82 1.45 4.20
N TYR A 213 4.22 0.39 3.52
CA TYR A 213 5.63 -0.02 3.48
C TYR A 213 6.39 0.78 2.41
N TYR A 214 7.64 1.09 2.70
CA TYR A 214 8.62 1.69 1.79
C TYR A 214 9.79 0.72 1.65
N ARG A 215 9.90 0.04 0.50
CA ARG A 215 10.74 -1.17 0.35
C ARG A 215 11.76 -1.07 -0.79
N SER A 216 12.86 -1.81 -0.70
CA SER A 216 13.54 -2.29 -1.91
C SER A 216 12.97 -3.66 -2.28
N LEU A 217 12.34 -3.76 -3.45
CA LEU A 217 11.78 -5.03 -3.96
C LEU A 217 12.86 -5.98 -4.52
N ARG A 218 14.14 -5.61 -4.42
CA ARG A 218 15.23 -6.25 -5.16
C ARG A 218 16.26 -6.91 -4.26
N SER A 219 17.07 -7.77 -4.88
CA SER A 219 18.23 -8.46 -4.27
C SER A 219 19.23 -7.49 -3.63
N ASN A 220 19.33 -6.27 -4.15
CA ASN A 220 20.21 -5.19 -3.68
C ASN A 220 19.44 -3.88 -3.56
N SER A 221 19.95 -2.97 -2.73
CA SER A 221 19.41 -1.61 -2.57
C SER A 221 20.37 -0.54 -3.08
N THR A 222 21.42 -0.92 -3.83
CA THR A 222 22.43 0.02 -4.31
C THR A 222 21.80 1.09 -5.21
N GLY A 223 22.16 2.35 -4.99
CA GLY A 223 21.62 3.49 -5.73
C GLY A 223 20.18 3.87 -5.34
N GLN A 224 19.68 3.42 -4.20
CA GLN A 224 18.41 3.91 -3.65
C GLN A 224 18.50 5.43 -3.41
N MET A 225 17.48 6.16 -3.84
CA MET A 225 17.27 7.57 -3.50
C MET A 225 16.01 7.69 -2.64
N PRO A 226 15.91 8.72 -1.77
CA PRO A 226 14.66 9.03 -1.07
C PRO A 226 13.58 9.45 -2.05
N MET A 227 12.31 9.35 -1.66
CA MET A 227 11.24 9.98 -2.45
C MET A 227 11.31 11.51 -2.31
N PRO A 228 11.11 12.25 -3.42
CA PRO A 228 10.86 13.68 -3.33
C PRO A 228 9.46 13.94 -2.73
N ASN A 229 9.34 15.00 -1.94
CA ASN A 229 8.04 15.50 -1.53
C ASN A 229 7.25 16.03 -2.74
N GLY A 230 5.93 15.85 -2.71
CA GLY A 230 5.01 16.21 -3.77
C GLY A 230 4.81 15.14 -4.85
N LEU A 231 5.51 13.99 -4.77
CA LEU A 231 5.35 12.88 -5.73
C LEU A 231 3.93 12.32 -5.63
N ARG A 232 3.23 12.22 -6.76
CA ARG A 232 1.86 11.72 -6.90
C ARG A 232 1.91 10.44 -7.71
N MET A 233 1.38 9.33 -7.20
CA MET A 233 1.36 8.06 -7.94
C MET A 233 0.00 7.37 -7.81
N ILE A 234 -0.44 6.72 -8.88
CA ILE A 234 -1.64 5.87 -8.89
C ILE A 234 -1.27 4.43 -9.29
N ALA A 235 -1.45 3.47 -8.39
CA ALA A 235 -1.28 2.04 -8.65
C ALA A 235 -2.63 1.34 -8.84
N GLY A 236 -2.69 0.31 -9.69
CA GLY A 236 -3.96 -0.33 -10.09
C GLY A 236 -4.67 0.41 -11.23
N ASP A 237 -5.93 0.02 -11.47
CA ASP A 237 -6.79 0.53 -12.55
C ASP A 237 -8.25 0.62 -12.09
N ALA A 238 -8.74 1.85 -11.90
CA ALA A 238 -10.10 2.15 -11.48
C ALA A 238 -11.20 1.61 -12.42
N LYS A 239 -10.87 1.34 -13.69
CA LYS A 239 -11.82 0.91 -14.73
C LYS A 239 -11.78 -0.59 -14.99
N LYS A 240 -10.94 -1.34 -14.26
CA LYS A 240 -10.80 -2.78 -14.44
C LYS A 240 -12.04 -3.51 -13.92
N GLN A 241 -12.69 -4.27 -14.80
CA GLN A 241 -13.88 -5.08 -14.51
C GLN A 241 -13.63 -6.56 -14.82
N GLN A 242 -12.61 -7.14 -14.20
CA GLN A 242 -12.18 -8.53 -14.39
C GLN A 242 -12.38 -9.32 -13.09
N PRO A 243 -13.09 -10.47 -13.09
CA PRO A 243 -13.26 -11.29 -11.89
C PRO A 243 -11.93 -11.67 -11.21
N THR A 244 -11.92 -11.71 -9.88
CA THR A 244 -10.77 -12.14 -9.05
C THR A 244 -11.05 -13.45 -8.30
N PRO A 245 -11.21 -14.59 -8.99
CA PRO A 245 -11.43 -15.89 -8.37
C PRO A 245 -10.21 -16.34 -7.54
N ARG A 246 -10.32 -17.48 -6.84
CA ARG A 246 -9.25 -18.02 -5.97
C ARG A 246 -7.93 -18.16 -6.74
N GLY A 247 -6.86 -17.57 -6.19
CA GLY A 247 -5.53 -17.54 -6.77
C GLY A 247 -5.29 -16.46 -7.83
N ALA A 248 -6.27 -15.59 -8.11
CA ALA A 248 -6.08 -14.49 -9.06
C ALA A 248 -5.09 -13.44 -8.54
N GLN A 249 -4.26 -12.88 -9.44
CA GLN A 249 -3.40 -11.76 -9.10
C GLN A 249 -4.25 -10.54 -8.72
N GLY A 250 -3.92 -9.91 -7.59
CA GLY A 250 -4.68 -8.78 -7.07
C GLY A 250 -6.07 -9.16 -6.52
N GLN A 251 -6.27 -10.41 -6.08
CA GLN A 251 -7.42 -10.76 -5.26
C GLN A 251 -7.30 -10.18 -3.84
N PHE A 252 -8.45 -9.92 -3.21
CA PHE A 252 -8.51 -9.83 -1.76
C PHE A 252 -8.18 -11.19 -1.13
N TYR A 253 -7.56 -11.17 0.05
CA TYR A 253 -7.14 -12.37 0.78
C TYR A 253 -7.55 -12.29 2.25
N CYS A 254 -7.47 -13.41 2.97
CA CYS A 254 -7.72 -13.50 4.40
C CYS A 254 -6.41 -13.53 5.17
N ALA A 255 -6.27 -12.76 6.25
CA ALA A 255 -5.07 -12.83 7.09
C ALA A 255 -5.33 -12.61 8.59
N PHE A 256 -4.47 -13.24 9.39
CA PHE A 256 -4.19 -12.97 10.80
C PHE A 256 -2.70 -13.24 11.07
N TYR A 257 -2.21 -12.87 12.25
CA TYR A 257 -0.86 -13.23 12.69
C TYR A 257 -0.78 -14.72 13.02
N GLY A 258 -0.47 -15.56 12.02
CA GLY A 258 -0.30 -17.01 12.14
C GLY A 258 -0.43 -17.72 10.78
N PRO A 259 -0.22 -19.05 10.73
CA PRO A 259 -0.52 -19.84 9.54
C PRO A 259 -2.04 -19.92 9.33
N GLY A 260 -2.57 -19.09 8.43
CA GLY A 260 -3.97 -19.07 8.02
C GLY A 260 -4.15 -19.44 6.56
N ASP A 261 -5.34 -19.90 6.19
CA ASP A 261 -5.74 -20.01 4.79
C ASP A 261 -5.88 -18.59 4.19
N LEU A 262 -4.90 -18.18 3.39
CA LEU A 262 -4.89 -16.89 2.71
C LEU A 262 -6.08 -16.71 1.76
N ASP A 263 -6.65 -17.79 1.23
CA ASP A 263 -7.77 -17.72 0.30
C ASP A 263 -9.16 -17.75 0.97
N GLY A 264 -9.19 -17.95 2.31
CA GLY A 264 -10.40 -18.03 3.12
C GLY A 264 -11.10 -19.40 3.10
N VAL A 265 -11.96 -19.64 4.10
CA VAL A 265 -12.70 -20.90 4.26
C VAL A 265 -13.80 -21.11 3.22
N ALA A 266 -14.27 -20.03 2.60
CA ALA A 266 -15.27 -20.04 1.53
C ALA A 266 -15.12 -18.80 0.61
N ARG A 267 -16.07 -18.62 -0.31
CA ARG A 267 -16.13 -17.51 -1.27
C ARG A 267 -17.56 -16.98 -1.39
N SER A 268 -17.69 -15.69 -1.70
CA SER A 268 -18.96 -15.09 -2.14
C SER A 268 -19.55 -15.81 -3.35
N THR A 269 -20.86 -15.66 -3.59
CA THR A 269 -21.58 -16.31 -4.70
C THR A 269 -21.01 -15.96 -6.08
N ASN A 270 -20.44 -14.76 -6.25
CA ASN A 270 -19.75 -14.35 -7.48
C ASN A 270 -18.27 -14.81 -7.56
N GLY A 271 -17.76 -15.54 -6.57
CA GLY A 271 -16.40 -16.08 -6.52
C GLY A 271 -15.27 -15.07 -6.24
N ASN A 272 -15.54 -13.76 -6.29
CA ASN A 272 -14.50 -12.71 -6.24
C ASN A 272 -13.96 -12.43 -4.82
N TRP A 273 -14.77 -12.65 -3.78
CA TRP A 273 -14.45 -12.22 -2.42
C TRP A 273 -14.24 -13.43 -1.49
N PRO A 274 -13.12 -13.50 -0.74
CA PRO A 274 -12.91 -14.56 0.24
C PRO A 274 -13.81 -14.37 1.47
N ILE A 275 -14.20 -15.50 2.07
CA ILE A 275 -14.85 -15.54 3.38
C ILE A 275 -13.85 -16.12 4.38
N CYS A 276 -13.48 -15.32 5.37
CA CYS A 276 -12.41 -15.54 6.31
C CYS A 276 -12.90 -16.27 7.57
N GLY A 277 -12.32 -17.44 7.85
CA GLY A 277 -12.52 -18.12 9.12
C GLY A 277 -11.90 -17.34 10.28
N ALA A 278 -12.48 -17.40 11.48
CA ALA A 278 -11.89 -16.75 12.65
C ALA A 278 -10.51 -17.36 12.98
N PRO A 279 -9.49 -16.54 13.35
CA PRO A 279 -9.56 -15.10 13.60
C PRO A 279 -9.29 -14.22 12.36
N ALA A 280 -9.03 -14.79 11.18
CA ALA A 280 -8.67 -14.06 9.96
C ALA A 280 -9.67 -12.95 9.57
N THR A 281 -9.15 -11.91 8.92
CA THR A 281 -9.91 -10.74 8.43
C THR A 281 -9.63 -10.52 6.95
N LEU A 282 -10.42 -9.68 6.28
CA LEU A 282 -10.25 -9.33 4.86
C LEU A 282 -9.10 -8.32 4.67
N HIS A 283 -8.18 -8.61 3.75
CA HIS A 283 -6.99 -7.80 3.47
C HIS A 283 -6.79 -7.58 1.96
N PHE A 284 -6.04 -6.53 1.61
CA PHE A 284 -5.55 -6.27 0.26
C PHE A 284 -4.12 -5.74 0.26
N MET A 285 -3.30 -6.18 -0.70
CA MET A 285 -1.95 -5.66 -0.93
C MET A 285 -1.86 -4.99 -2.31
N LEU A 286 -1.53 -3.70 -2.33
CA LEU A 286 -1.34 -2.92 -3.55
C LEU A 286 0.12 -2.46 -3.67
N GLN A 287 0.78 -2.80 -4.77
CA GLN A 287 2.17 -2.47 -5.04
C GLN A 287 2.28 -1.32 -6.05
N PHE A 288 3.01 -0.26 -5.67
CA PHE A 288 3.35 0.86 -6.54
C PHE A 288 4.66 0.63 -7.30
N PRO A 289 4.89 1.37 -8.40
CA PRO A 289 6.20 1.51 -9.05
C PRO A 289 7.36 1.81 -8.09
N ASP A 290 8.58 1.36 -8.46
CA ASP A 290 9.82 1.54 -7.69
C ASP A 290 10.92 2.30 -8.45
N CYS A 291 10.61 2.77 -9.67
CA CYS A 291 11.48 3.58 -10.51
C CYS A 291 10.82 4.90 -10.87
N TRP A 292 11.61 5.97 -10.89
CA TRP A 292 11.19 7.34 -11.15
C TRP A 292 12.06 7.99 -12.25
N ASP A 293 11.48 8.87 -13.06
CA ASP A 293 12.17 9.57 -14.15
C ASP A 293 13.22 10.60 -13.67
N GLY A 294 13.21 10.95 -12.39
CA GLY A 294 14.12 11.90 -11.76
C GLY A 294 13.79 13.37 -12.01
N LYS A 295 12.62 13.66 -12.60
CA LYS A 295 12.26 14.97 -13.17
C LYS A 295 10.87 15.44 -12.79
N HIS A 296 9.86 14.58 -12.75
CA HIS A 296 8.47 15.00 -12.61
C HIS A 296 7.79 14.35 -11.42
N LEU A 297 7.15 15.16 -10.59
CA LEU A 297 6.34 14.73 -9.46
C LEU A 297 4.97 14.19 -9.87
N ASP A 298 4.55 14.47 -11.11
CA ASP A 298 3.35 13.92 -11.72
C ASP A 298 3.44 14.00 -13.25
N SER A 299 2.61 13.21 -13.95
CA SER A 299 2.45 13.19 -15.40
C SER A 299 0.97 13.34 -15.79
N PRO A 300 0.63 13.68 -17.05
CA PRO A 300 -0.77 13.91 -17.48
C PRO A 300 -1.73 12.73 -17.31
N ASN A 301 -1.21 11.53 -17.04
CA ASN A 301 -1.95 10.30 -16.77
C ASN A 301 -1.63 9.68 -15.40
N HIS A 302 -0.87 10.40 -14.56
CA HIS A 302 -0.42 10.03 -13.22
C HIS A 302 0.37 8.71 -13.11
N LYS A 303 0.94 8.25 -14.23
CA LYS A 303 1.65 6.97 -14.35
C LYS A 303 2.95 7.06 -15.16
N ASP A 304 3.03 7.83 -16.24
CA ASP A 304 4.19 7.90 -17.15
C ASP A 304 5.51 8.45 -16.57
N HIS A 305 5.48 9.05 -15.38
CA HIS A 305 6.68 9.53 -14.68
C HIS A 305 7.30 8.48 -13.74
N VAL A 306 6.65 7.31 -13.58
CA VAL A 306 7.11 6.19 -12.77
C VAL A 306 6.97 4.83 -13.48
N ALA A 307 7.81 3.86 -13.14
CA ALA A 307 7.79 2.52 -13.72
C ALA A 307 8.07 1.42 -12.70
N PHE A 308 7.54 0.23 -12.96
CA PHE A 308 8.00 -0.98 -12.27
C PHE A 308 9.38 -1.38 -12.83
N GLY A 309 10.34 -1.62 -11.94
CA GLY A 309 11.64 -2.17 -12.28
C GLY A 309 11.56 -3.63 -12.73
N SER A 310 12.67 -4.11 -13.30
CA SER A 310 12.80 -5.50 -13.75
C SER A 310 14.15 -6.08 -13.35
N GLY A 311 14.14 -7.29 -12.77
CA GLY A 311 15.34 -7.93 -12.25
C GLY A 311 16.04 -7.04 -11.20
N ASN A 312 17.27 -6.61 -11.51
CA ASN A 312 18.04 -5.75 -10.62
C ASN A 312 17.98 -4.24 -11.01
N GLY A 313 17.34 -3.88 -12.13
CA GLY A 313 17.46 -2.57 -12.77
C GLY A 313 16.16 -1.79 -12.89
N CYS A 314 16.27 -0.46 -12.96
CA CYS A 314 15.21 0.39 -13.51
C CYS A 314 15.40 0.54 -15.02
N PRO A 315 14.32 0.78 -15.79
CA PRO A 315 14.46 1.11 -17.21
C PRO A 315 15.19 2.45 -17.37
N SER A 316 15.85 2.67 -18.50
CA SER A 316 16.61 3.90 -18.78
C SER A 316 15.75 5.17 -18.83
N SER A 317 14.44 5.03 -19.05
CA SER A 317 13.46 6.11 -18.94
C SER A 317 13.19 6.54 -17.50
N HIS A 318 13.40 5.66 -16.52
CA HIS A 318 13.11 5.88 -15.11
C HIS A 318 14.33 5.55 -14.21
N PRO A 319 15.48 6.23 -14.40
CA PRO A 319 16.74 5.77 -13.85
C PRO A 319 16.85 5.83 -12.31
N VAL A 320 15.98 6.58 -11.64
CA VAL A 320 16.06 6.80 -10.18
C VAL A 320 15.30 5.70 -9.44
N ARG A 321 16.01 4.93 -8.61
CA ARG A 321 15.39 3.94 -7.70
C ARG A 321 14.81 4.65 -6.49
N ILE A 322 13.50 4.56 -6.29
CA ILE A 322 12.80 5.05 -5.10
C ILE A 322 12.28 3.85 -4.29
N PRO A 323 12.06 3.97 -2.96
CA PRO A 323 11.48 2.87 -2.20
C PRO A 323 10.10 2.57 -2.76
N ALA A 324 9.80 1.32 -3.07
CA ALA A 324 8.50 0.95 -3.58
C ALA A 324 7.47 1.10 -2.45
N ILE A 325 6.39 1.84 -2.69
CA ILE A 325 5.25 1.88 -1.77
C ILE A 325 4.46 0.58 -1.91
N THR A 326 4.18 -0.09 -0.80
CA THR A 326 3.17 -1.14 -0.73
C THR A 326 2.10 -0.71 0.28
N PHE A 327 0.84 -0.62 -0.15
CA PHE A 327 -0.28 -0.57 0.79
C PHE A 327 -0.64 -1.99 1.22
N ASP A 328 -0.64 -2.23 2.53
CA ASP A 328 -1.10 -3.45 3.21
C ASP A 328 -2.31 -3.05 4.04
N ILE A 329 -3.49 -3.36 3.51
CA ILE A 329 -4.77 -2.78 3.91
C ILE A 329 -5.60 -3.85 4.60
N GLN A 330 -5.96 -3.61 5.85
CA GLN A 330 -6.81 -4.48 6.65
C GLN A 330 -8.20 -3.87 6.82
N TYR A 331 -9.22 -4.69 6.57
CA TYR A 331 -10.62 -4.41 6.90
C TYR A 331 -11.07 -5.34 8.03
N GLY A 332 -11.83 -4.84 9.01
CA GLY A 332 -12.36 -5.67 10.09
C GLY A 332 -13.37 -6.74 9.63
N ALA A 333 -13.82 -6.63 8.37
CA ALA A 333 -14.73 -7.52 7.70
C ALA A 333 -14.21 -8.98 7.59
N LYS A 334 -15.17 -9.90 7.50
CA LYS A 334 -14.93 -11.36 7.40
C LYS A 334 -15.33 -11.96 6.05
N GLY A 335 -15.96 -11.22 5.15
CA GLY A 335 -16.65 -11.81 4.00
C GLY A 335 -18.08 -12.20 4.30
N THR A 336 -18.93 -12.05 3.28
CA THR A 336 -20.33 -12.52 3.27
C THR A 336 -20.58 -13.29 1.98
N GLN A 337 -21.71 -14.00 1.91
CA GLN A 337 -22.08 -14.75 0.71
C GLN A 337 -22.42 -13.80 -0.46
N GLU A 338 -22.96 -12.62 -0.16
CA GLU A 338 -23.24 -11.53 -1.09
C GLU A 338 -21.97 -10.84 -1.60
N GLY A 339 -20.87 -10.92 -0.83
CA GLY A 339 -19.59 -10.28 -1.11
C GLY A 339 -19.60 -8.75 -0.90
N TYR A 340 -18.64 -8.08 -1.53
CA TYR A 340 -18.47 -6.63 -1.47
C TYR A 340 -18.52 -6.01 -2.87
N TYR A 341 -18.42 -4.69 -2.92
CA TYR A 341 -18.05 -3.94 -4.11
C TYR A 341 -17.15 -2.77 -3.72
N LEU A 342 -16.39 -2.27 -4.69
CA LEU A 342 -15.62 -1.03 -4.54
C LEU A 342 -16.42 0.11 -5.15
N SER A 343 -16.35 1.30 -4.57
CA SER A 343 -17.01 2.50 -5.10
C SER A 343 -16.72 2.78 -6.59
N SER A 344 -15.56 2.33 -7.09
CA SER A 344 -15.14 2.40 -8.50
C SER A 344 -15.79 1.36 -9.44
N ASP A 345 -16.43 0.32 -8.92
CA ASP A 345 -17.08 -0.77 -9.68
C ASP A 345 -18.33 -1.30 -8.95
N LYS A 346 -19.30 -0.40 -8.74
CA LYS A 346 -20.55 -0.69 -8.02
C LYS A 346 -21.43 -1.70 -8.74
N GLU A 347 -21.43 -1.69 -10.07
CA GLU A 347 -22.24 -2.56 -10.92
C GLU A 347 -21.55 -3.90 -11.19
N GLY A 348 -20.25 -3.90 -11.55
CA GLY A 348 -19.51 -5.11 -11.93
C GLY A 348 -19.06 -5.96 -10.74
N LYS A 349 -18.83 -5.34 -9.57
CA LYS A 349 -18.47 -6.01 -8.29
C LYS A 349 -17.31 -7.00 -8.45
N SER A 350 -16.37 -6.65 -9.34
CA SER A 350 -15.27 -7.49 -9.79
C SER A 350 -14.12 -7.59 -8.79
N ALA A 351 -14.09 -6.70 -7.79
CA ALA A 351 -12.97 -6.40 -6.88
C ALA A 351 -11.68 -5.87 -7.57
N SER A 352 -11.54 -6.06 -8.88
CA SER A 352 -10.35 -5.71 -9.64
C SER A 352 -10.14 -4.22 -9.93
N SER A 353 -11.18 -3.41 -9.75
CA SER A 353 -11.11 -1.93 -9.82
C SER A 353 -10.39 -1.29 -8.63
N MET A 354 -9.80 -2.12 -7.75
CA MET A 354 -8.91 -1.69 -6.69
C MET A 354 -7.71 -0.95 -7.28
N HIS A 355 -7.56 0.27 -6.82
CA HIS A 355 -6.42 1.12 -7.06
C HIS A 355 -6.11 1.87 -5.77
N GLY A 356 -5.03 2.61 -5.78
CA GLY A 356 -4.66 3.42 -4.66
C GLY A 356 -3.68 4.48 -5.09
N ASP A 357 -3.71 5.53 -4.31
CA ASP A 357 -3.23 6.83 -4.67
C ASP A 357 -2.35 7.32 -3.54
N ALA A 358 -1.15 7.78 -3.89
CA ALA A 358 -0.14 8.21 -2.92
C ALA A 358 0.32 9.62 -3.29
N PHE A 359 0.06 10.58 -2.40
CA PHE A 359 0.56 11.94 -2.49
C PHE A 359 1.59 12.16 -1.38
N VAL A 360 2.86 11.98 -1.74
CA VAL A 360 3.97 11.80 -0.79
C VAL A 360 4.39 13.14 -0.17
N MET A 361 4.38 13.21 1.15
CA MET A 361 4.86 14.36 1.91
C MET A 361 5.45 13.91 3.25
N TRP A 362 6.77 13.88 3.36
CA TRP A 362 7.45 13.52 4.61
C TRP A 362 8.27 14.70 5.16
N ASP A 363 8.58 14.66 6.47
CA ASP A 363 9.78 15.35 6.95
C ASP A 363 11.00 14.82 6.18
N VAL A 364 11.64 15.72 5.42
CA VAL A 364 12.75 15.40 4.52
C VAL A 364 13.91 14.75 5.27
N THR A 365 14.19 15.19 6.50
CA THR A 365 15.25 14.58 7.34
C THR A 365 14.94 13.13 7.67
N THR A 366 13.69 12.84 8.03
CA THR A 366 13.21 11.50 8.38
C THR A 366 13.13 10.58 7.16
N MET A 367 12.61 11.06 6.01
CA MET A 367 12.62 10.30 4.75
C MET A 367 14.04 9.95 4.31
N ASN A 368 14.97 10.90 4.37
CA ASN A 368 16.38 10.67 4.04
C ASN A 368 17.01 9.65 4.98
N LYS A 369 16.83 9.80 6.30
CA LYS A 369 17.33 8.84 7.32
C LYS A 369 16.75 7.45 7.13
N ARG A 370 15.43 7.31 7.00
CA ARG A 370 14.78 6.00 6.82
C ARG A 370 15.19 5.31 5.51
N THR A 371 15.30 6.07 4.42
CA THR A 371 15.81 5.51 3.15
C THR A 371 17.27 5.08 3.27
N LYS A 372 18.12 5.87 3.95
CA LYS A 372 19.55 5.54 4.15
C LYS A 372 19.73 4.34 5.07
N ASN A 373 19.02 4.30 6.19
CA ASN A 373 19.26 3.33 7.27
C ASN A 373 18.45 2.04 7.13
N CYS A 374 17.23 2.10 6.60
CA CYS A 374 16.36 0.94 6.49
C CYS A 374 16.43 0.33 5.09
N VAL A 375 16.18 1.12 4.05
CA VAL A 375 16.10 0.60 2.67
C VAL A 375 17.50 0.30 2.10
N LEU A 376 18.44 1.26 2.16
CA LEU A 376 19.79 1.11 1.59
C LEU A 376 20.64 0.10 2.38
N GLN A 377 20.68 0.17 3.72
CA GLN A 377 21.42 -0.82 4.54
C GLN A 377 20.70 -2.18 4.68
N ARG A 378 19.52 -2.34 4.08
CA ARG A 378 18.70 -3.57 4.09
C ARG A 378 18.32 -4.04 5.51
N ARG A 379 17.65 -3.16 6.26
CA ARG A 379 17.23 -3.36 7.65
C ARG A 379 15.75 -3.10 7.86
N THR A 380 15.12 -3.99 8.64
CA THR A 380 13.69 -3.93 8.95
C THR A 380 13.44 -2.81 9.96
N CYS A 381 12.77 -1.77 9.53
CA CYS A 381 12.37 -0.67 10.39
C CYS A 381 10.85 -0.62 10.59
N ASP A 382 10.44 -0.33 11.83
CA ASP A 382 9.05 -0.07 12.17
C ASP A 382 8.74 1.45 12.16
N ASN A 383 7.62 1.82 12.77
CA ASN A 383 7.20 3.21 12.93
C ASN A 383 8.23 4.07 13.71
N ASN A 384 9.09 3.45 14.53
CA ASN A 384 10.02 4.12 15.43
C ASN A 384 11.46 4.18 14.87
N GLY A 385 11.78 3.39 13.85
CA GLY A 385 13.13 3.30 13.27
C GLY A 385 13.58 1.84 13.25
N TYR A 386 14.81 1.54 13.67
CA TYR A 386 15.41 0.20 13.69
C TYR A 386 14.73 -0.85 14.61
N GLN A 387 13.49 -0.62 15.04
CA GLN A 387 12.84 -1.28 16.18
C GLN A 387 13.49 -0.87 17.52
N LYS A 388 12.72 -0.97 18.61
CA LYS A 388 13.16 -0.82 20.00
C LYS A 388 12.79 -2.09 20.76
#